data_AF-A0A8T4NIE5-F1
#
_entry.id   AF-A0A8T4NIE5-F1
#
_cell.length_a   1.000
_cell.length_b   1.000
_cell.length_c   1.000
_cell.angle_alpha   90.00
_cell.angle_beta   90.00
_cell.angle_gamma   90.00
#
_symmetry.space_group_name_H-M   'P 1'
#
loop_
_entity.id
_entity.type
_entity.pdbx_description
1 polymer ?
#
loop_
_entity_poly.entity_id
_entity_poly.type
_entity_poly.pdbx_seq_one_letter_code
_entity_poly.pdbx_strand_id
1 'polypeptide(L)' 'MKLWMILVKFLFIGGLFLVSNHNLYLNDDADLDKFFELYTSWLSQLYSQTGEIVGYVTNSEWLPGHESIGAVESLGVG' A
#
# COMPACT_ATOMS: atom_id res chain seq x y z
N MET A 1 1.99 -18.29 -9.22
CA MET A 1 2.24 -19.20 -8.08
C MET A 1 2.88 -18.47 -6.89
N LYS A 2 4.12 -17.97 -7.00
CA LYS A 2 4.85 -17.34 -5.87
C LYS A 2 4.20 -16.07 -5.32
N LEU A 3 3.78 -15.16 -6.20
CA LEU A 3 3.12 -13.91 -5.79
C LEU A 3 1.80 -14.16 -5.05
N TRP A 4 1.00 -15.09 -5.57
CA TRP A 4 -0.25 -15.53 -4.93
C TRP A 4 0.00 -16.09 -3.52
N MET A 5 1.04 -16.90 -3.32
CA MET A 5 1.39 -17.40 -1.99
C MET A 5 1.80 -16.28 -1.03
N ILE A 6 2.50 -15.25 -1.52
CA ILE A 6 2.87 -14.08 -0.69
C ILE A 6 1.62 -13.32 -0.27
N LEU A 7 0.69 -13.09 -1.21
CA LEU A 7 -0.55 -12.38 -0.95
C LEU A 7 -1.43 -13.12 0.06
N VAL A 8 -1.57 -14.44 -0.10
CA VAL A 8 -2.30 -15.27 0.87
C VAL A 8 -1.65 -15.19 2.26
N LYS A 9 -0.33 -15.32 2.36
CA LYS A 9 0.39 -15.19 3.65
C LYS A 9 0.16 -13.82 4.29
N PHE A 10 0.22 -12.75 3.50
CA PHE A 10 -0.05 -11.40 3.97
C PHE A 10 -1.47 -11.26 4.54
N LEU A 11 -2.48 -11.79 3.84
CA LEU A 11 -3.86 -11.80 4.32
C LEU A 11 -4.02 -12.60 5.62
N PHE A 12 -3.37 -13.76 5.73
CA PHE A 12 -3.35 -14.55 6.97
C PHE A 12 -2.71 -13.80 8.13
N ILE A 13 -1.57 -13.15 7.91
CA ILE A 13 -0.89 -12.37 8.94
C ILE A 13 -1.78 -11.19 9.37
N GLY A 14 -2.44 -10.51 8.43
CA GLY A 14 -3.41 -9.46 8.72
C GLY A 14 -4.55 -9.97 9.62
N GLY A 15 -5.18 -11.09 9.23
CA GLY A 15 -6.24 -11.70 10.03
C GLY A 15 -5.79 -12.08 11.45
N LEU A 16 -4.62 -12.71 11.59
CA LEU A 16 -4.04 -13.04 12.91
C LEU A 16 -3.77 -11.79 13.76
N PHE A 17 -3.34 -10.69 13.13
CA PHE A 17 -3.10 -9.42 13.82
C PHE A 17 -4.39 -8.80 14.36
N LEU A 18 -5.48 -8.88 13.59
CA LEU A 18 -6.81 -8.43 14.00
C LEU A 18 -7.35 -9.26 15.18
N VAL A 19 -7.26 -10.59 15.08
CA VAL A 19 -7.66 -11.52 16.15
C VAL A 19 -6.90 -11.24 17.44
N SER A 20 -5.59 -11.05 17.35
CA SER A 20 -4.73 -10.76 18.50
C SER A 20 -5.04 -9.41 19.15
N ASN A 21 -5.20 -8.34 18.35
CA ASN A 21 -5.46 -7.00 18.90
C ASN A 21 -6.84 -6.87 19.54
N HIS A 22 -7.86 -7.52 18.98
CA HIS A 22 -9.23 -7.39 19.45
C HIS A 22 -9.63 -8.53 20.41
N ASN A 23 -8.69 -9.43 20.76
CA ASN A 23 -8.90 -10.61 21.59
C ASN A 23 -10.13 -11.44 21.14
N LEU A 24 -10.27 -11.65 19.83
CA LEU A 24 -11.42 -12.35 19.26
C LEU A 24 -11.25 -13.86 19.39
N TYR A 25 -12.27 -14.53 19.92
CA TYR A 25 -12.33 -15.98 19.96
C TYR A 25 -13.12 -16.48 18.76
N LEU A 26 -12.43 -16.94 17.72
CA LEU A 26 -13.08 -17.41 16.47
C LEU A 26 -13.97 -18.67 16.63
N ASN A 27 -14.06 -19.21 17.84
CA ASN A 27 -14.97 -20.31 18.19
C ASN A 27 -16.31 -19.81 18.78
N ASP A 28 -16.42 -18.52 19.06
CA ASP A 28 -17.66 -17.86 19.45
C ASP A 28 -18.27 -17.16 18.22
N ASP A 29 -19.55 -17.41 17.97
CA ASP A 29 -20.24 -16.90 16.77
C ASP A 29 -20.29 -15.36 16.74
N ALA A 30 -20.40 -14.69 17.89
CA ALA A 30 -20.46 -13.22 17.95
C ALA A 30 -19.08 -12.59 17.67
N ASP A 31 -18.01 -13.21 18.16
CA ASP A 31 -16.64 -12.77 17.87
C ASP A 31 -16.24 -13.06 16.42
N LEU A 32 -16.80 -14.11 15.82
CA LEU A 32 -16.61 -14.45 14.41
C LEU A 32 -17.28 -13.41 13.50
N ASP A 33 -18.51 -13.00 13.79
CA ASP A 33 -19.18 -11.91 13.05
C ASP A 33 -18.38 -10.60 13.15
N LYS A 34 -17.92 -10.27 14.37
CA LYS A 34 -17.07 -9.09 14.62
C LYS A 34 -15.74 -9.18 13.88
N PHE A 35 -15.14 -10.37 13.79
CA PHE A 35 -13.94 -10.59 12.99
C PHE A 35 -14.19 -10.26 11.52
N PHE A 36 -15.28 -10.73 10.92
CA PHE A 36 -15.59 -10.44 9.52
C PHE A 36 -15.80 -8.95 9.26
N GLU A 37 -16.51 -8.24 10.13
CA GLU A 37 -16.69 -6.80 10.04
C GLU A 37 -15.33 -6.06 10.07
N LEU A 38 -14.50 -6.38 11.06
CA LEU A 38 -13.20 -5.75 11.23
C LEU A 38 -12.24 -6.10 10.08
N TYR A 39 -12.25 -7.35 9.64
CA TYR A 39 -11.37 -7.84 8.58
C TYR A 39 -11.73 -7.21 7.22
N THR A 40 -13.01 -7.13 6.89
CA THR A 40 -13.48 -6.49 5.66
C THR A 40 -13.24 -4.98 5.67
N SER A 41 -13.47 -4.31 6.81
CA SER A 41 -13.14 -2.89 7.00
C SER A 41 -11.64 -2.63 6.82
N TRP A 42 -10.78 -3.44 7.44
CA TRP A 42 -9.33 -3.37 7.27
C TRP A 42 -8.92 -3.54 5.81
N LEU A 43 -9.48 -4.52 5.11
CA LEU A 43 -9.16 -4.76 3.70
C LEU A 43 -9.59 -3.59 2.80
N SER A 44 -10.76 -2.99 3.08
CA SER A 44 -11.23 -1.80 2.37
C SER A 44 -10.29 -0.60 2.58
N GLN A 45 -9.84 -0.37 3.81
CA GLN A 45 -8.90 0.70 4.13
C GLN A 45 -7.53 0.48 3.47
N LEU A 46 -7.05 -0.77 3.43
CA LEU A 46 -5.83 -1.12 2.74
C LEU A 46 -5.92 -0.79 1.24
N TYR A 47 -7.06 -1.13 0.61
CA TYR A 47 -7.28 -0.85 -0.81
C TYR A 47 -7.33 0.65 -1.10
N SER A 48 -8.05 1.44 -0.29
CA SER A 48 -8.14 2.89 -0.49
C SER A 48 -6.78 3.58 -0.34
N GLN A 49 -6.03 3.24 0.71
CA GLN A 49 -4.69 3.80 0.95
C GLN A 49 -3.69 3.37 -0.12
N THR A 50 -3.77 2.13 -0.61
CA THR A 50 -2.90 1.67 -1.70
C THR A 50 -3.14 2.48 -2.97
N GLY A 51 -4.40 2.80 -3.29
CA GLY A 51 -4.74 3.66 -4.43
C GLY A 51 -4.16 5.07 -4.30
N GLU A 52 -4.21 5.66 -3.11
CA GLU A 52 -3.61 6.96 -2.81
C GLU A 52 -2.08 6.93 -2.92
N ILE A 53 -1.42 5.92 -2.35
CA ILE A 53 0.05 5.79 -2.37
C ILE A 53 0.55 5.51 -3.78
N VAL A 54 -0.06 4.58 -4.51
CA VAL A 54 0.32 4.29 -5.89
C VAL A 54 0.04 5.50 -6.76
N GLY A 55 -1.12 6.15 -6.61
CA GLY A 55 -1.45 7.39 -7.29
C GLY A 55 -0.45 8.50 -7.00
N TYR A 56 -0.01 8.64 -5.75
CA TYR A 56 1.05 9.56 -5.36
C TYR A 56 2.38 9.20 -6.00
N VAL A 57 2.81 7.94 -6.02
CA VAL A 57 4.07 7.52 -6.65
C VAL A 57 4.04 7.66 -8.17
N THR A 58 2.91 7.42 -8.81
CA THR A 58 2.77 7.56 -10.28
C THR A 58 2.60 9.01 -10.73
N ASN A 59 1.93 9.85 -9.92
CA ASN A 59 1.79 11.29 -10.20
C ASN A 59 2.93 12.13 -9.60
N SER A 60 3.75 11.53 -8.73
CA SER A 60 5.08 12.05 -8.45
C SER A 60 5.86 11.88 -9.74
N GLU A 61 5.74 12.92 -10.56
CA GLU A 61 6.55 13.21 -11.71
C GLU A 61 7.95 12.68 -11.40
N TRP A 62 8.32 11.58 -12.06
CA TRP A 62 9.63 10.93 -11.91
C TRP A 62 10.62 11.84 -12.61
N LEU A 63 10.68 13.13 -12.20
CA LEU A 63 11.24 14.28 -12.89
C LEU A 63 12.62 13.85 -13.41
N PRO A 64 12.75 13.49 -14.71
CA PRO A 64 14.06 13.68 -15.30
C PRO A 64 14.27 15.18 -15.15
N GLY A 65 15.36 15.56 -14.48
CA GLY A 65 15.71 16.96 -14.31
C GLY A 65 15.46 17.66 -15.63
N HIS A 66 14.73 18.77 -15.58
CA HIS A 66 14.70 19.68 -16.70
C HIS A 66 16.13 20.24 -16.81
N GLU A 67 17.05 19.42 -17.34
CA GLU A 67 18.31 19.86 -17.88
C GLU A 67 17.91 20.70 -19.08
N SER A 68 17.68 21.98 -18.82
CA SER A 68 17.88 23.01 -19.81
C SER A 68 19.33 22.94 -20.25
N ILE A 69 19.59 22.09 -21.24
CA ILE A 69 20.74 22.21 -22.12
C ILE A 69 20.58 23.58 -22.80
N GLY A 70 21.20 24.60 -22.21
CA GLY A 70 21.03 25.98 -22.67
C GLY A 70 21.86 27.03 -21.94
N ALA A 71 22.99 26.67 -21.31
CA ALA A 71 23.86 27.65 -20.65
C ALA A 71 25.36 27.34 -20.76
N VAL A 72 25.84 26.77 -21.88
CA VAL A 72 27.29 26.58 -22.10
C VAL A 72 27.81 27.13 -23.44
N GLU A 73 26.98 27.62 -24.36
CA GLU A 73 27.49 28.06 -25.68
C GLU A 73 27.11 29.49 -26.09
N SER A 74 27.45 30.46 -25.24
CA SER A 74 27.84 31.84 -25.59
C SER A 74 28.08 32.53 -24.24
N LEU A 75 29.23 33.05 -23.83
CA LEU A 75 30.29 33.75 -24.53
C LEU A 75 31.56 33.59 -23.69
N GLY A 76 32.66 33.12 -24.28
CA GLY A 76 33.92 33.04 -23.58
C GLY A 76 35.08 32.46 -24.36
N VAL A 77 35.33 32.89 -25.61
CA VAL A 77 36.69 32.94 -26.19
C VAL A 77 36.70 33.99 -27.33
N GLY A 78 37.58 34.99 -27.24
CA GLY A 78 37.91 35.93 -28.32
C GLY A 78 38.09 37.37 -27.87
#